data_AF-A0A1C3EDW4-F1
#
_entry.id   AF-A0A1C3EDW4-F1
#
_cell.length_a   1.000
_cell.length_b   1.000
_cell.length_c   1.000
_cell.angle_alpha   90.00
_cell.angle_beta   90.00
_cell.angle_gamma   90.00
#
_symmetry.space_group_name_H-M   'P 1'
#
loop_
_entity.id
_entity.type
_entity.pdbx_description
1 polymer ?
#
loop_
_entity_poly.entity_id
_entity_poly.type
_entity_poly.pdbx_seq_one_letter_code
_entity_poly.pdbx_strand_id
1 'polypeptide(L)'
;MSTDTPPLPSFVTRLKHFFSALTQHAADGFEKVSEEQLQERLSICQQCPSFTGTHCRECGCSCSGNNTFLNKLAWRSEACPLSKWPALTEETPPATN
;
A
#
# COMPACT_ATOMS: atom_id res chain seq x y z
N MET A 1 12.36 31.13 29.91
CA MET A 1 11.62 30.21 29.02
C MET A 1 11.56 28.88 29.75
N SER A 2 10.47 28.64 30.50
CA SER A 2 10.34 27.44 31.33
C SER A 2 9.90 26.27 30.46
N THR A 3 10.74 25.26 30.34
CA THR A 3 10.42 23.98 29.71
C THR A 3 9.75 23.08 30.75
N ASP A 4 8.43 23.20 30.87
CA ASP A 4 7.59 22.28 31.64
C ASP A 4 7.36 21.02 30.79
N THR A 5 8.23 20.02 30.95
CA THR A 5 8.04 18.73 30.31
C THR A 5 7.24 17.84 31.27
N PRO A 6 6.02 17.41 30.91
CA PRO A 6 5.19 16.61 31.80
C PRO A 6 5.87 15.27 32.13
N PRO A 7 5.69 14.75 33.37
CA PRO A 7 6.27 13.48 33.77
C PRO A 7 5.73 12.34 32.90
N LEU A 8 6.59 11.36 32.61
CA LEU A 8 6.22 10.26 31.71
C LEU A 8 4.97 9.52 32.21
N PRO A 9 4.00 9.24 31.31
CA PRO A 9 2.80 8.52 31.68
C PRO A 9 3.14 7.11 32.17
N SER A 10 2.30 6.60 33.07
CA SER A 10 2.49 5.27 33.66
C SER A 10 2.65 4.19 32.58
N PHE A 11 3.38 3.11 32.90
CA PHE A 11 3.64 2.01 31.97
C PHE A 11 2.36 1.40 31.38
N VAL A 12 1.27 1.34 32.15
CA VAL A 12 -0.02 0.82 31.69
C VAL A 12 -0.65 1.74 30.64
N THR A 13 -0.60 3.05 30.86
CA THR A 13 -1.09 4.04 29.89
C THR A 13 -0.34 3.94 28.57
N ARG A 14 0.99 3.79 28.65
CA ARG A 14 1.85 3.62 27.47
C ARG A 14 1.50 2.35 26.67
N LEU A 15 1.20 1.25 27.35
CA LEU A 15 0.77 0.00 26.71
C LEU A 15 -0.55 0.18 25.95
N LYS A 16 -1.54 0.84 26.57
CA LYS A 16 -2.84 1.11 25.93
C LYS A 16 -2.70 1.96 24.67
N HIS A 17 -1.89 3.01 24.72
CA HIS A 17 -1.63 3.84 23.53
C HIS A 17 -0.92 3.05 22.43
N PHE A 18 0.03 2.18 22.79
CA PHE A 18 0.71 1.32 21.82
C PHE A 18 -0.26 0.35 21.13
N PHE A 19 -1.12 -0.34 21.87
CA PHE A 19 -2.10 -1.26 21.28
C PHE A 19 -3.16 -0.54 20.43
N SER A 20 -3.63 0.64 20.86
CA SER A 20 -4.54 1.48 20.07
C SER A 20 -3.90 1.92 18.75
N ALA A 21 -2.64 2.34 18.79
CA ALA A 21 -1.88 2.70 17.61
C ALA A 21 -1.62 1.49 16.70
N LEU A 22 -1.39 0.30 17.28
CA LEU A 22 -1.21 -0.94 16.53
C LEU A 22 -2.50 -1.40 15.85
N THR A 23 -3.66 -1.24 16.49
CA THR A 23 -4.97 -1.55 15.89
C THR A 23 -5.36 -0.58 14.80
N GLN A 24 -5.05 0.72 14.94
CA GLN A 24 -5.22 1.71 13.87
C GLN A 24 -4.24 1.44 12.72
N HIS A 25 -2.99 1.09 13.02
CA HIS A 25 -2.01 0.71 12.00
C HIS A 25 -2.35 -0.61 11.29
N ALA A 26 -3.02 -1.54 11.97
CA ALA A 26 -3.54 -2.77 11.37
C ALA A 26 -4.84 -2.54 10.56
N ALA A 27 -5.65 -1.54 10.94
CA ALA A 27 -6.88 -1.14 10.25
C ALA A 27 -6.60 -0.24 9.02
N ASP A 28 -5.55 0.58 9.06
CA ASP A 28 -5.02 1.34 7.91
C ASP A 28 -4.18 0.46 6.98
N GLY A 29 -3.81 -0.74 7.44
CA GLY A 29 -3.28 -1.85 6.66
C GLY A 29 -1.94 -1.61 5.97
N PHE A 30 -1.03 -2.55 6.11
CA PHE A 30 -0.13 -2.91 5.00
C PHE A 30 -0.96 -3.51 3.84
N GLU A 31 -2.03 -2.84 3.42
CA GLU A 31 -3.09 -3.43 2.61
C GLU A 31 -2.62 -3.54 1.18
N LYS A 32 -2.21 -4.77 0.86
CA LYS A 32 -1.92 -5.12 -0.51
C LYS A 32 -3.25 -5.29 -1.26
N VAL A 33 -3.23 -4.98 -2.54
CA VAL A 33 -4.35 -5.31 -3.42
C VAL A 33 -4.57 -6.83 -3.44
N SER A 34 -5.79 -7.27 -3.77
CA SER A 34 -6.06 -8.72 -3.90
C SER A 34 -5.20 -9.34 -5.01
N GLU A 35 -5.01 -10.67 -4.98
CA GLU A 35 -4.26 -11.38 -6.02
C GLU A 35 -4.82 -11.09 -7.42
N GLU A 36 -6.14 -11.04 -7.54
CA GLU A 36 -6.85 -10.74 -8.78
C GLU A 36 -6.51 -9.33 -9.29
N GLN A 37 -6.55 -8.33 -8.40
CA GLN A 37 -6.20 -6.95 -8.72
C GLN A 37 -4.71 -6.81 -9.05
N LEU A 38 -3.84 -7.54 -8.36
CA LEU A 38 -2.42 -7.56 -8.65
C LEU A 38 -2.17 -8.12 -10.06
N GLN A 39 -2.84 -9.22 -10.40
CA GLN A 39 -2.71 -9.87 -11.68
C GLN A 39 -3.28 -9.02 -12.83
N GLU A 40 -4.38 -8.30 -12.57
CA GLU A 40 -4.93 -7.32 -13.51
C GLU A 40 -3.92 -6.19 -13.76
N ARG A 41 -3.39 -5.58 -12.70
CA ARG A 41 -2.35 -4.54 -12.81
C ARG A 41 -1.09 -5.06 -13.51
N LEU A 42 -0.68 -6.30 -13.23
CA LEU A 42 0.45 -6.97 -13.87
C LEU A 42 0.21 -7.15 -15.37
N SER A 43 -0.97 -7.65 -15.74
CA SER A 43 -1.38 -7.83 -17.13
C SER A 43 -1.36 -6.51 -17.90
N ILE A 44 -1.85 -5.42 -17.28
CA ILE A 44 -1.78 -4.06 -17.83
C ILE A 44 -0.32 -3.63 -18.04
N CYS A 45 0.54 -3.87 -17.05
CA CYS A 45 1.96 -3.54 -17.15
C CYS A 45 2.68 -4.36 -18.21
N GLN A 46 2.40 -5.66 -18.36
CA GLN A 46 3.03 -6.52 -19.38
C GLN A 46 2.65 -6.12 -20.82
N GLN A 47 1.48 -5.50 -20.99
CA GLN A 47 1.03 -4.97 -22.28
C GLN A 47 1.44 -3.51 -22.50
N CYS A 48 2.09 -2.86 -21.52
CA CYS A 48 2.47 -1.46 -21.58
C CYS A 48 3.71 -1.25 -22.49
N PRO A 49 3.73 -0.22 -23.36
CA PRO A 49 4.91 0.10 -24.18
C PRO A 49 6.17 0.39 -23.37
N SER A 50 6.02 0.82 -22.12
CA SER A 50 7.13 1.14 -21.22
C SER A 50 7.68 -0.10 -20.49
N PHE A 51 7.16 -1.31 -20.73
CA PHE A 51 7.67 -2.54 -20.14
C PHE A 51 8.87 -3.08 -20.90
N THR A 52 9.94 -3.40 -20.18
CA THR A 52 11.21 -3.88 -20.78
C THR A 52 11.37 -5.40 -20.76
N GLY A 53 10.32 -6.14 -20.37
CA GLY A 53 10.38 -7.60 -20.15
C GLY A 53 10.68 -7.99 -18.69
N THR A 54 11.20 -7.07 -17.88
CA THR A 54 11.41 -7.29 -16.44
C THR A 54 10.87 -6.16 -15.56
N HIS A 55 11.07 -4.90 -15.98
CA HIS A 55 10.67 -3.71 -15.22
C HIS A 55 9.92 -2.72 -16.11
N CYS A 56 9.12 -1.85 -15.50
CA CYS A 56 8.55 -0.70 -16.18
C CYS A 56 9.55 0.46 -16.18
N ARG A 57 9.76 1.13 -17.32
CA ARG A 57 10.64 2.31 -17.44
C ARG A 57 10.09 3.55 -16.75
N GLU A 58 8.77 3.64 -16.56
CA GLU A 58 8.13 4.83 -15.97
C GLU A 58 7.99 4.71 -14.45
N CYS A 59 7.44 3.58 -13.95
CA CYS A 59 7.22 3.39 -12.52
C CYS A 59 8.33 2.60 -11.82
N GLY A 60 9.29 2.02 -12.56
CA GLY A 60 10.39 1.24 -12.02
C GLY A 60 10.02 -0.13 -11.43
N CYS A 61 8.74 -0.51 -11.46
CA CYS A 61 8.26 -1.72 -10.80
C CYS A 61 8.67 -2.99 -11.55
N SER A 62 8.96 -4.05 -10.81
CA SER A 62 9.25 -5.38 -11.37
C SER A 62 7.92 -6.05 -11.78
N CYS A 63 7.72 -6.18 -13.10
CA CYS A 63 6.48 -6.74 -13.67
C CYS A 63 6.70 -8.19 -14.16
N SER A 64 7.71 -8.87 -13.63
CA SER A 64 8.12 -10.23 -14.00
C SER A 64 8.65 -10.99 -12.79
N GLY A 65 8.24 -12.26 -12.64
CA GLY A 65 8.71 -13.18 -11.60
C GLY A 65 8.07 -12.98 -10.21
N ASN A 66 8.66 -13.60 -9.18
CA ASN A 66 8.12 -13.63 -7.82
C ASN A 66 8.18 -12.28 -7.06
N ASN A 67 8.80 -11.24 -7.64
CA ASN A 67 9.01 -9.94 -7.00
C ASN A 67 7.88 -8.94 -7.24
N THR A 68 6.82 -9.35 -7.95
CA THR A 68 5.62 -8.52 -8.20
C THR A 68 4.90 -8.15 -6.90
N PHE A 69 4.99 -9.00 -5.88
CA PHE A 69 4.36 -8.85 -4.56
C PHE A 69 5.05 -7.86 -3.61
N LEU A 70 6.22 -7.34 -3.98
CA LEU A 70 7.07 -6.48 -3.16
C LEU A 70 7.35 -5.14 -3.87
N ASN A 71 6.42 -4.65 -4.69
CA ASN A 71 6.56 -3.36 -5.36
C ASN A 71 5.22 -2.62 -5.45
N LYS A 72 5.20 -1.44 -6.10
CA LYS A 72 4.03 -0.55 -6.14
C LYS A 72 2.77 -1.18 -6.72
N LEU A 73 2.89 -2.23 -7.54
CA LEU A 73 1.74 -2.98 -8.06
C LEU A 73 0.92 -3.59 -6.92
N ALA A 74 1.60 -4.06 -5.86
CA ALA A 74 0.98 -4.64 -4.69
C ALA A 74 0.37 -3.59 -3.75
N TRP A 75 0.75 -2.31 -3.86
CA TRP A 75 0.30 -1.28 -2.93
C TRP A 75 -1.03 -0.67 -3.38
N ARG A 76 -2.02 -0.67 -2.46
CA ARG A 76 -3.35 -0.14 -2.71
C ARG A 76 -3.34 1.37 -2.98
N SER A 77 -2.47 2.11 -2.29
CA SER A 77 -2.31 3.57 -2.37
C SER A 77 -1.56 4.09 -3.58
N GLU A 78 -0.87 3.22 -4.30
CA GLU A 78 -0.10 3.63 -5.47
C GLU A 78 -0.98 3.64 -6.72
N ALA A 79 -0.55 4.42 -7.71
CA ALA A 79 -1.15 4.48 -9.04
C ALA A 79 -0.05 4.44 -10.11
N CYS A 80 -0.42 4.07 -11.33
CA CYS A 80 0.50 4.16 -12.46
C CYS A 80 0.78 5.63 -12.81
N PRO A 81 2.05 6.05 -12.98
CA PRO A 81 2.39 7.40 -13.49
C PRO A 81 1.79 7.70 -14.86
N LEU A 82 1.56 6.66 -15.67
CA LEU A 82 0.88 6.74 -16.98
C LEU A 82 -0.65 6.63 -16.88
N SER A 83 -1.21 6.62 -15.66
CA SER A 83 -2.65 6.46 -15.40
C SER A 83 -3.28 5.19 -16.00
N LYS A 84 -2.49 4.12 -16.17
CA LYS A 84 -2.97 2.84 -16.70
C LYS A 84 -3.74 2.00 -15.67
N TRP A 85 -3.50 2.22 -14.38
CA TRP A 85 -4.24 1.62 -13.27
C TRP A 85 -4.32 2.60 -12.09
N PRO A 86 -5.46 2.65 -11.38
CA PRO A 86 -5.71 3.63 -10.32
C PRO A 86 -5.26 3.14 -8.93
N ALA A 87 -5.07 4.11 -8.02
CA ALA A 87 -5.02 3.85 -6.58
C ALA A 87 -6.41 3.45 -6.09
N LEU A 88 -6.47 2.45 -5.21
CA LEU A 88 -7.70 1.86 -4.69
C LEU A 88 -8.05 2.40 -3.29
N THR A 89 -7.60 3.60 -2.95
CA THR A 89 -7.78 4.26 -1.64
C THR A 89 -9.19 4.76 -1.37
N GLU A 90 -10.15 4.52 -2.28
CA GLU A 90 -11.53 4.94 -2.07
C GLU A 90 -12.42 3.75 -1.67
N GLU A 91 -13.14 3.93 -0.57
CA GLU A 91 -14.20 3.07 -0.07
C GLU A 91 -15.25 2.83 -1.16
N THR A 92 -15.10 1.78 -1.95
CA THR A 92 -16.22 1.25 -2.75
C THR A 92 -16.65 -0.06 -2.10
N PRO A 93 -17.78 -0.10 -1.36
CA PRO A 93 -18.31 -1.36 -0.88
C PRO A 93 -18.64 -2.26 -2.08
N PRO A 94 -18.37 -3.58 -2.00
CA PRO A 94 -18.61 -4.47 -3.12
C PRO A 94 -20.09 -4.42 -3.49
N ALA A 95 -20.37 -4.10 -4.76
CA ALA A 95 -21.70 -4.22 -5.33
C ALA A 95 -22.17 -5.67 -5.11
N THR A 96 -23.10 -5.84 -4.18
CA THR A 96 -23.73 -7.11 -3.88
C THR A 96 -24.73 -7.38 -5.01
N ASN A 97 -24.58 -8.51 -5.71
CA ASN A 97 -25.58 -9.02 -6.66
C ASN A 97 -26.60 -9.87 -5.90
#